data_AF-A0ABD5WMB1-F1
#
_entry.id   AF-A0ABD5WMB1-F1
#
_cell.length_a   1.000
_cell.length_b   1.000
_cell.length_c   1.000
_cell.angle_alpha   90.00
_cell.angle_beta   90.00
_cell.angle_gamma   90.00
#
_symmetry.space_group_name_H-M   'P 1'
#
loop_
_entity.id
_entity.type
_entity.pdbx_description
1 polymer ?
#
loop_
_entity_poly.entity_id
_entity_poly.type
_entity_poly.pdbx_seq_one_letter_code
_entity_poly.pdbx_strand_id
1 'polypeptide(L)'
;MAELGEHYRPTDDARDADGERLVPGVYRVVGSGDDVALLRVADARGRRAHTGELRHVAPATLSEAFERAADPGEASPLAAVRNALSGLYWSVRQSF
;
A
#
# COMPACT_ATOMS: atom_id res chain seq x y z
N MET A 1 6.07 -7.07 11.14
CA MET A 1 6.50 -7.06 9.73
C MET A 1 5.27 -6.78 8.91
N ALA A 2 5.36 -5.87 7.93
CA ALA A 2 4.21 -5.54 7.09
C ALA A 2 3.89 -6.70 6.14
N GLU A 3 2.62 -7.08 6.05
CA GLU A 3 2.16 -8.13 5.16
C GLU A 3 1.71 -7.55 3.82
N LEU A 4 1.95 -8.30 2.73
CA LEU A 4 1.50 -7.90 1.41
C LEU A 4 -0.04 -7.76 1.40
N GLY A 5 -0.52 -6.64 0.91
CA GLY A 5 -1.95 -6.33 0.88
C GLY A 5 -2.46 -5.54 2.07
N GLU A 6 -1.66 -5.33 3.12
CA GLU A 6 -2.05 -4.43 4.21
C GLU A 6 -2.16 -2.98 3.75
N HIS A 7 -3.07 -2.25 4.38
CA HIS A 7 -3.33 -0.86 4.07
C HIS A 7 -2.87 0.04 5.21
N TYR A 8 -2.27 1.18 4.84
CA TYR A 8 -1.71 2.15 5.76
C TYR A 8 -2.06 3.58 5.34
N ARG A 9 -2.14 4.46 6.33
CA ARG A 9 -2.23 5.92 6.15
C ARG A 9 -0.98 6.58 6.74
N PRO A 10 -0.27 7.41 5.98
CA PRO A 10 0.84 8.20 6.50
C PRO A 10 0.33 9.26 7.48
N THR A 11 1.07 9.53 8.54
CA THR A 11 0.94 10.73 9.35
C THR A 11 1.55 11.94 8.61
N ASP A 12 1.33 13.16 9.11
CA ASP A 12 1.85 14.39 8.47
C ASP A 12 3.40 14.45 8.36
N ASP A 13 4.09 13.68 9.19
CA ASP A 13 5.55 13.59 9.24
C ASP A 13 6.11 12.38 8.48
N ALA A 14 5.24 11.56 7.87
CA ALA A 14 5.68 10.38 7.12
C ALA A 14 6.51 10.77 5.89
N ARG A 15 7.68 10.16 5.79
CA ARG A 15 8.62 10.34 4.68
C ARG A 15 9.00 9.00 4.08
N ASP A 16 9.38 9.03 2.81
CA ASP A 16 9.92 7.86 2.11
C ASP A 16 11.43 7.70 2.37
N ALA A 17 12.01 6.66 1.77
CA ALA A 17 13.43 6.35 1.86
C ALA A 17 14.33 7.49 1.34
N ASP A 18 13.82 8.30 0.42
CA ASP A 18 14.53 9.47 -0.14
C ASP A 18 14.34 10.73 0.74
N GLY A 19 13.54 10.65 1.80
CA GLY A 19 13.26 11.76 2.72
C GLY A 19 12.16 12.70 2.24
N GLU A 20 11.43 12.33 1.19
CA GLU A 20 10.32 13.10 0.63
C GLU A 20 9.03 12.82 1.40
N ARG A 21 8.23 13.87 1.63
CA ARG A 21 6.96 13.72 2.35
C ARG A 21 5.96 12.93 1.50
N LEU A 22 5.25 11.99 2.14
CA LEU A 22 4.19 11.25 1.46
C LEU A 22 2.94 12.11 1.31
N VAL A 23 2.25 11.94 0.17
CA VAL A 23 0.98 12.60 -0.08
C VAL A 23 -0.11 11.93 0.77
N PRO A 24 -0.99 12.67 1.46
CA PRO A 24 -2.09 12.08 2.21
C PRO A 24 -2.99 11.16 1.35
N GLY A 25 -3.29 9.98 1.89
CA GLY A 25 -4.06 8.94 1.19
C GLY A 25 -3.94 7.56 1.83
N VAL A 26 -4.52 6.55 1.20
CA VAL A 26 -4.37 5.14 1.61
C VAL A 26 -3.33 4.48 0.71
N TYR A 27 -2.38 3.82 1.33
CA TYR A 27 -1.31 3.08 0.69
C TYR A 27 -1.46 1.59 0.97
N ARG A 28 -1.21 0.76 -0.03
CA ARG A 28 -1.21 -0.70 0.08
C ARG A 28 0.22 -1.21 0.02
N VAL A 29 0.57 -2.15 0.90
CA VAL A 29 1.83 -2.87 0.82
C VAL A 29 1.82 -3.78 -0.41
N VAL A 30 2.75 -3.55 -1.32
CA VAL A 30 2.94 -4.36 -2.54
C VAL A 30 4.29 -5.09 -2.57
N GLY A 31 5.18 -4.78 -1.62
CA GLY A 31 6.45 -5.48 -1.45
C GLY A 31 6.98 -5.34 -0.02
N SER A 32 7.63 -6.39 0.48
CA SER A 32 8.26 -6.44 1.80
C SER A 32 9.66 -7.04 1.65
N GLY A 33 10.61 -6.21 1.21
CA GLY A 33 12.03 -6.55 1.08
C GLY A 33 12.85 -5.87 2.17
N ASP A 34 14.02 -5.33 1.82
CA ASP A 34 14.81 -4.46 2.71
C ASP A 34 13.99 -3.20 3.08
N ASP A 35 13.34 -2.61 2.08
CA ASP A 35 12.32 -1.58 2.24
C ASP A 35 10.92 -2.11 1.94
N VAL A 36 9.92 -1.46 2.52
CA VAL A 36 8.51 -1.74 2.25
C VAL A 36 8.04 -0.90 1.07
N ALA A 37 7.55 -1.55 0.03
CA ALA A 37 7.00 -0.88 -1.14
C ALA A 37 5.50 -0.62 -0.94
N LEU A 38 5.10 0.65 -1.04
CA LEU A 38 3.77 1.16 -0.79
C LEU A 38 3.18 1.78 -2.06
N LEU A 39 2.03 1.26 -2.52
CA LEU A 39 1.27 1.81 -3.63
C LEU A 39 0.12 2.65 -3.12
N ARG A 40 0.01 3.91 -3.55
CA ARG A 40 -1.16 4.74 -3.24
C ARG A 40 -2.40 4.26 -4.00
N VAL A 41 -3.44 3.88 -3.26
CA VAL A 41 -4.70 3.34 -3.82
C VAL A 41 -5.89 4.27 -3.61
N ALA A 42 -5.83 5.19 -2.64
CA ALA A 42 -6.86 6.19 -2.41
C ALA A 42 -6.30 7.57 -2.03
N ASP A 43 -7.06 8.61 -2.36
CA ASP A 43 -6.79 9.99 -1.94
C ASP A 43 -7.13 10.19 -0.44
N ALA A 44 -6.84 11.39 0.08
CA ALA A 44 -7.15 11.76 1.46
C ALA A 44 -8.65 11.67 1.82
N ARG A 45 -9.54 11.67 0.82
CA ARG A 45 -11.00 11.54 0.97
C ARG A 45 -11.46 10.09 0.83
N GLY A 46 -10.54 9.13 0.71
CA GLY A 46 -10.85 7.71 0.54
C GLY A 46 -11.36 7.34 -0.85
N ARG A 47 -11.25 8.23 -1.85
CA ARG A 47 -11.64 7.92 -3.22
C ARG A 47 -10.47 7.26 -3.94
N ARG A 48 -10.78 6.33 -4.85
CA ARG A 48 -9.75 5.61 -5.63
C ARG A 48 -8.84 6.59 -6.35
N ALA A 49 -7.54 6.40 -6.15
CA ALA A 49 -6.48 7.14 -6.84
C ALA A 49 -5.78 6.18 -7.81
N HIS A 50 -5.85 6.46 -9.11
CA HIS A 50 -5.14 5.72 -10.15
C HIS A 50 -3.82 6.44 -10.50
N THR A 51 -3.01 6.78 -9.49
CA THR A 51 -1.78 7.55 -9.71
C THR A 51 -0.59 6.67 -10.06
N GLY A 52 -0.63 5.37 -9.72
CA GLY A 52 0.54 4.50 -9.87
C GLY A 52 1.71 4.91 -8.96
N GLU A 53 1.44 5.75 -7.96
CA GLU A 53 2.48 6.31 -7.09
C GLU A 53 2.99 5.22 -6.13
N LEU A 54 4.23 4.79 -6.36
CA LEU A 54 4.95 3.82 -5.55
C LEU A 54 5.98 4.54 -4.69
N ARG A 55 5.97 4.29 -3.39
CA ARG A 55 6.94 4.81 -2.43
C ARG A 55 7.61 3.66 -1.70
N HIS A 56 8.90 3.81 -1.42
CA HIS A 56 9.64 2.87 -0.58
C HIS A 56 9.83 3.51 0.79
N VAL A 57 9.54 2.76 1.85
CA VAL A 57 9.69 3.24 3.23
C VAL A 57 10.47 2.20 4.03
N ALA A 58 11.33 2.68 4.93
CA ALA A 58 12.00 1.79 5.85
C ALA A 58 10.96 1.11 6.78
N PRO A 59 11.15 -0.17 7.16
CA PRO A 59 10.21 -0.89 8.03
C PRO A 59 9.98 -0.20 9.39
N ALA A 60 10.99 0.48 9.92
CA ALA A 60 10.88 1.28 11.15
C ALA A 60 9.96 2.49 10.94
N THR A 61 10.15 3.24 9.86
CA THR A 61 9.30 4.38 9.49
C THR A 61 7.86 3.97 9.28
N LEU A 62 7.60 2.80 8.68
CA LEU A 62 6.24 2.27 8.55
C LEU A 62 5.58 2.04 9.92
N SER A 63 6.35 1.60 10.91
CA SER A 63 5.81 1.33 12.25
C SER A 63 5.58 2.61 13.07
N GLU A 64 6.37 3.65 12.83
CA GLU A 64 6.35 4.90 13.62
C GLU A 64 5.46 5.99 13.01
N ALA A 65 5.43 6.10 11.67
CA ALA A 65 4.81 7.21 10.96
C ALA A 65 3.59 6.78 10.11
N PHE A 66 3.12 5.55 10.28
CA PHE A 66 1.92 5.07 9.59
C PHE A 66 0.94 4.41 10.53
N GLU A 67 -0.34 4.65 10.25
CA GLU A 67 -1.45 4.00 10.92
C GLU A 67 -2.06 2.94 10.02
N ARG A 68 -2.37 1.77 10.57
CA ARG A 68 -3.04 0.71 9.81
C ARG A 68 -4.45 1.17 9.44
N ALA A 69 -4.76 1.17 8.16
CA ALA A 69 -6.09 1.52 7.66
C ALA A 69 -6.92 0.26 7.42
N ALA A 70 -8.20 0.32 7.75
CA ALA A 70 -9.16 -0.68 7.28
C ALA A 70 -9.20 -0.67 5.75
N ASP A 71 -9.41 -1.84 5.15
CA ASP A 71 -9.53 -1.97 3.70
C ASP A 71 -10.62 -1.00 3.20
N PRO A 72 -10.34 -0.13 2.20
CA PRO A 72 -11.33 0.75 1.59
C PRO A 72 -12.29 -0.08 0.71
N GLY A 73 -13.13 -0.89 1.37
CA GLY A 73 -13.97 -1.91 0.75
C GLY A 73 -14.98 -2.59 1.68
N GLU A 74 -15.12 -2.20 2.96
CA GLU A 74 -16.13 -2.76 3.88
C GLU A 74 -17.56 -2.23 3.64
N ALA A 75 -18.00 -2.36 2.40
CA ALA A 75 -19.38 -2.71 2.10
C ALA A 75 -19.34 -3.95 1.19
N SER A 76 -19.32 -5.12 1.81
CA SER A 76 -19.59 -6.46 1.25
C SER A 76 -18.35 -7.37 0.96
N PRO A 77 -18.24 -8.53 1.63
CA PRO A 77 -17.02 -9.36 1.75
C PRO A 77 -16.68 -10.25 0.53
N LEU A 78 -17.47 -10.21 -0.56
CA LEU A 78 -17.35 -11.17 -1.67
C LEU A 78 -16.55 -10.66 -2.90
N ALA A 79 -16.23 -9.37 -2.97
CA ALA A 79 -15.50 -8.80 -4.12
C ALA A 79 -13.97 -8.87 -3.98
N ALA A 80 -13.46 -9.03 -2.76
CA ALA A 80 -12.03 -8.99 -2.42
C ALA A 80 -11.21 -10.14 -3.02
N VAL A 81 -11.83 -11.30 -3.26
CA VAL A 81 -11.11 -12.52 -3.66
C VAL A 81 -10.76 -12.55 -5.16
N ARG A 82 -11.53 -11.90 -6.05
CA ARG A 82 -11.32 -12.04 -7.51
C ARG A 82 -10.13 -11.25 -8.08
N ASN A 83 -9.79 -10.10 -7.51
CA ASN A 83 -8.67 -9.29 -8.03
C ASN A 83 -7.30 -9.69 -7.46
N ALA A 84 -7.26 -10.24 -6.23
CA ALA A 84 -6.02 -10.74 -5.63
C ALA A 84 -5.42 -11.92 -6.41
N LEU A 85 -6.27 -12.80 -6.94
CA LEU A 85 -5.85 -13.94 -7.76
C LEU A 85 -5.32 -13.53 -9.14
N SER A 86 -5.80 -12.42 -9.70
CA SER A 86 -5.38 -11.94 -11.02
C SER A 86 -3.98 -11.32 -10.99
N GLY A 87 -3.61 -10.61 -9.93
CA GLY A 87 -2.27 -10.04 -9.76
C GLY A 87 -1.20 -11.11 -9.50
N LEU A 88 -1.54 -12.14 -8.71
CA LEU A 88 -0.66 -13.27 -8.45
C LEU A 88 -0.41 -14.10 -9.73
N TYR A 89 -1.41 -14.23 -10.61
CA TYR A 89 -1.29 -14.93 -11.90
C TYR A 89 -0.28 -14.30 -12.85
N TRP A 90 -0.20 -12.96 -12.92
CA TRP A 90 0.76 -12.28 -13.79
C TRP A 90 2.19 -12.27 -13.25
N SER A 91 2.37 -12.28 -11.93
CA SER A 91 3.72 -12.30 -11.32
C SER A 91 4.42 -13.66 -11.44
N VAL A 92 3.68 -14.77 -11.51
CA VAL A 92 4.27 -16.10 -11.70
C VAL A 92 4.57 -16.37 -13.19
N ARG A 93 3.89 -15.68 -14.12
CA ARG A 93 4.06 -15.92 -15.56
C ARG A 93 5.29 -15.25 -16.19
N GLN A 94 5.82 -14.17 -15.61
CA GLN A 94 6.98 -13.47 -16.19
C GLN A 94 8.35 -14.04 -15.79
N SER A 95 8.37 -15.09 -14.97
CA SER A 95 9.60 -15.64 -14.37
C SER A 95 10.04 -16.99 -14.96
N PHE A 96 9.53 -17.39 -16.13
CA PHE A 96 9.98 -18.55 -16.91
C PHE A 96 10.44 -18.12 -18.30
#